data_AF-S0JD42-F1
#
_entry.id   AF-S0JD42-F1
#
_cell.length_a   1.000
_cell.length_b   1.000
_cell.length_c   1.000
_cell.angle_alpha   90.00
_cell.angle_beta   90.00
_cell.angle_gamma   90.00
#
_symmetry.space_group_name_H-M   'P 1'
#
loop_
_entity.id
_entity.type
_entity.pdbx_description
1 polymer ?
#
loop_
_entity_poly.entity_id
_entity_poly.type
_entity_poly.pdbx_seq_one_letter_code
_entity_poly.pdbx_strand_id
1 'polypeptide(L)'
;MTIVGTSRGAELALLLANHFPAVSNLVLVAPTAYIYPGEEYRPVWTLHGKDLPTIHFTWRMKLKERFGQSNLLREMFDYEFSINRQVPEARIDTSIFKGNLLLFAGKEDTFWTSAQMGTLLADNAIRAKSVALHVFEDAGHLFSNE
;
A
#
# COMPACT_ATOMS: atom_id res chain seq x y z
N MET A 1 15.70 13.48 4.59
CA MET A 1 15.84 12.06 4.99
C MET A 1 15.31 11.17 3.89
N THR A 2 15.95 10.03 3.65
CA THR A 2 15.47 9.00 2.72
C THR A 2 14.88 7.84 3.51
N ILE A 3 13.68 7.40 3.15
CA ILE A 3 13.08 6.17 3.69
C ILE A 3 12.92 5.18 2.55
N VAL A 4 13.35 3.94 2.80
CA VAL A 4 13.12 2.81 1.93
C VAL A 4 12.13 1.89 2.63
N GLY A 5 11.04 1.55 1.95
CA GLY A 5 9.98 0.70 2.49
C GLY A 5 9.61 -0.39 1.50
N THR A 6 9.36 -1.60 1.99
CA THR A 6 8.88 -2.74 1.20
C THR A 6 7.57 -3.27 1.80
N SER A 7 6.57 -3.57 0.97
CA SER A 7 5.29 -4.11 1.41
C SER A 7 4.64 -3.22 2.50
N ARG A 8 4.33 -3.76 3.68
CA ARG A 8 3.86 -3.00 4.85
C ARG A 8 4.82 -1.87 5.26
N GLY A 9 6.12 -2.04 5.04
CA GLY A 9 7.11 -0.98 5.25
C GLY A 9 6.98 0.16 4.25
N ALA A 10 6.51 -0.10 3.01
CA ALA A 10 6.20 0.96 2.05
C ALA A 10 4.98 1.77 2.50
N GLU A 11 3.97 1.10 3.07
CA GLU A 11 2.82 1.76 3.72
C GLU A 11 3.28 2.70 4.85
N LEU A 12 4.11 2.21 5.76
CA LEU A 12 4.67 3.02 6.85
C LEU A 12 5.50 4.21 6.32
N ALA A 13 6.33 3.99 5.29
CA ALA A 13 7.16 5.04 4.71
C ALA A 13 6.30 6.20 4.15
N LEU A 14 5.19 5.88 3.49
CA LEU A 14 4.23 6.88 3.01
C LEU A 14 3.56 7.62 4.18
N LEU A 15 3.12 6.92 5.21
CA LEU A 15 2.52 7.54 6.40
C LEU A 15 3.51 8.49 7.09
N LEU A 16 4.78 8.07 7.23
CA LEU A 16 5.82 8.94 7.79
C LEU A 16 6.02 10.19 6.92
N ALA A 17 5.99 10.07 5.60
CA ALA A 17 6.11 11.24 4.72
C ALA A 17 4.97 12.25 4.86
N ASN A 18 3.75 11.79 5.20
CA ASN A 18 2.60 12.66 5.43
C ASN A 18 2.67 13.45 6.75
N HIS A 19 3.42 12.95 7.73
CA HIS A 19 3.47 13.54 9.07
C HIS A 19 4.83 14.14 9.44
N PHE A 20 5.90 13.80 8.73
CA PHE A 20 7.26 14.25 9.04
C PHE A 20 7.88 14.99 7.85
N PRO A 21 7.86 16.35 7.85
CA PRO A 21 8.41 17.16 6.76
C PRO A 21 9.90 16.93 6.44
N ALA A 22 10.65 16.29 7.34
CA ALA A 22 12.05 15.93 7.13
C ALA A 22 12.24 14.82 6.08
N VAL A 23 11.19 14.08 5.71
CA VAL A 23 11.25 13.07 4.65
C VAL A 23 11.30 13.76 3.29
N SER A 24 12.42 13.60 2.59
CA SER A 24 12.70 14.25 1.30
C SER A 24 12.77 13.26 0.14
N ASN A 25 12.96 11.98 0.43
CA ASN A 25 13.01 10.92 -0.58
C ASN A 25 12.29 9.67 -0.06
N LEU A 26 11.48 9.06 -0.93
CA LEU A 26 10.81 7.79 -0.71
C LEU A 26 11.21 6.79 -1.78
N VAL A 27 11.60 5.59 -1.35
CA VAL A 27 11.79 4.43 -2.22
C VAL A 27 10.87 3.32 -1.75
N LEU A 28 9.90 2.96 -2.58
CA LEU A 28 8.82 2.05 -2.22
C LEU A 28 8.86 0.80 -3.10
N VAL A 29 8.82 -0.36 -2.48
CA VAL A 29 8.84 -1.67 -3.14
C VAL A 29 7.54 -2.40 -2.80
N ALA A 30 6.83 -2.87 -3.82
CA ALA A 30 5.48 -3.44 -3.69
C ALA A 30 4.54 -2.57 -2.82
N PRO A 31 4.31 -1.31 -3.21
CA PRO A 31 3.55 -0.37 -2.40
C PRO A 31 2.04 -0.70 -2.35
N THR A 32 1.37 -0.07 -1.39
CA THR A 32 -0.09 0.03 -1.30
C THR A 32 -0.52 1.49 -1.23
N ALA A 33 -1.65 1.84 -1.84
CA ALA A 33 -2.26 3.17 -1.75
C ALA A 33 -3.22 3.34 -0.55
N TYR A 34 -3.42 2.28 0.23
CA TYR A 34 -4.37 2.21 1.33
C TYR A 34 -3.76 1.60 2.58
N ILE A 35 -4.30 1.98 3.74
CA ILE A 35 -3.94 1.41 5.02
C ILE A 35 -4.71 0.10 5.21
N TYR A 36 -3.98 -1.02 5.16
CA TYR A 36 -4.57 -2.33 5.40
C TYR A 36 -4.61 -2.67 6.89
N PRO A 37 -5.59 -3.46 7.37
CA PRO A 37 -5.54 -3.95 8.73
C PRO A 37 -4.44 -5.00 8.90
N GLY A 38 -4.13 -5.32 10.15
CA GLY A 38 -3.21 -6.39 10.54
C GLY A 38 -3.95 -7.66 10.91
N GLU A 39 -3.32 -8.46 11.77
CA GLU A 39 -3.93 -9.65 12.34
C GLU A 39 -5.25 -9.32 13.04
N GLU A 40 -6.17 -10.29 13.02
CA GLU A 40 -7.54 -10.15 13.55
C GLU A 40 -8.32 -8.94 12.98
N TYR A 41 -7.86 -8.38 11.85
CA TYR A 41 -8.45 -7.23 11.17
C TYR A 41 -8.44 -5.93 11.99
N ARG A 42 -7.43 -5.77 12.86
CA ARG A 42 -7.25 -4.57 13.69
C ARG A 42 -6.40 -3.51 12.99
N PRO A 43 -6.60 -2.21 13.29
CA PRO A 43 -5.68 -1.16 12.88
C PRO A 43 -4.25 -1.45 13.32
N VAL A 44 -3.28 -1.25 12.41
CA VAL A 44 -1.85 -1.50 12.66
C VAL A 44 -1.12 -0.24 13.08
N TRP A 45 -1.58 0.92 12.60
CA TRP A 45 -0.92 2.19 12.80
C TRP A 45 -1.74 3.11 13.68
N THR A 46 -1.04 3.76 14.60
CA THR A 46 -1.59 4.84 15.41
C THR A 46 -0.85 6.13 15.14
N LEU A 47 -1.57 7.24 15.07
CA LEU A 47 -1.01 8.58 15.07
C LEU A 47 -1.47 9.31 16.33
N HIS A 48 -0.52 9.79 17.14
CA HIS A 48 -0.80 10.44 18.43
C HIS A 48 -1.72 9.62 19.36
N GLY A 49 -1.52 8.30 19.37
CA GLY A 49 -2.30 7.37 20.20
C GLY A 49 -3.71 7.08 19.69
N LYS A 50 -4.06 7.52 18.47
CA LYS A 50 -5.34 7.19 17.82
C LYS A 50 -5.11 6.30 16.61
N ASP A 51 -5.96 5.28 16.46
CA ASP A 51 -5.94 4.39 15.30
C ASP A 51 -6.13 5.18 14.00
N LEU A 52 -5.29 4.89 13.00
CA LEU A 52 -5.53 5.38 11.66
C LEU A 52 -6.66 4.60 11.00
N PRO A 53 -7.49 5.25 10.17
CA PRO A 53 -8.53 4.56 9.42
C PRO A 53 -7.92 3.49 8.52
N THR A 54 -8.41 2.26 8.63
CA THR A 54 -7.97 1.13 7.82
C THR A 54 -9.13 0.59 7.01
N ILE A 55 -8.86 -0.01 5.85
CA ILE A 55 -9.93 -0.69 5.13
C ILE A 55 -10.47 -1.89 5.94
N HIS A 56 -11.75 -2.22 5.77
CA HIS A 56 -12.39 -3.30 6.49
C HIS A 56 -12.55 -4.53 5.60
N PHE A 57 -12.05 -5.68 6.04
CA PHE A 57 -12.31 -6.94 5.34
C PHE A 57 -13.70 -7.46 5.63
N THR A 58 -14.44 -7.83 4.59
CA THR A 58 -15.76 -8.47 4.73
C THR A 58 -15.66 -9.83 5.39
N TRP A 59 -16.77 -10.27 5.98
CA TRP A 59 -16.90 -11.61 6.55
C TRP A 59 -16.55 -12.73 5.57
N ARG A 60 -16.73 -12.53 4.25
CA ARG A 60 -16.37 -13.51 3.22
C ARG A 60 -14.87 -13.72 3.14
N MET A 61 -14.10 -12.65 3.23
CA MET A 61 -12.63 -12.71 3.28
C MET A 61 -12.17 -13.44 4.54
N LYS A 62 -12.76 -13.12 5.70
CA LYS A 62 -12.45 -13.81 6.96
C LYS A 62 -12.72 -15.30 6.90
N LEU A 63 -13.77 -15.70 6.19
CA LEU A 63 -14.14 -17.09 6.01
C LEU A 63 -13.16 -17.82 5.08
N LYS A 64 -12.77 -17.21 3.95
CA LYS A 64 -11.79 -17.77 3.01
C LYS A 64 -10.41 -17.97 3.66
N GLU A 65 -9.96 -16.98 4.43
CA GLU A 65 -8.71 -17.07 5.21
C GLU A 65 -8.79 -18.22 6.22
N ARG A 66 -9.89 -18.32 6.98
CA ARG A 66 -10.11 -19.40 7.96
C ARG A 66 -10.10 -20.80 7.33
N PHE A 67 -10.52 -20.94 6.08
CA PHE A 67 -10.51 -22.20 5.35
C PHE A 67 -9.22 -22.46 4.56
N GLY A 68 -8.16 -21.69 4.78
CA GLY A 68 -6.84 -21.92 4.17
C GLY A 68 -6.80 -21.63 2.68
N GLN A 69 -7.70 -20.78 2.16
CA GLN A 69 -7.71 -20.36 0.75
C GLN A 69 -6.74 -19.19 0.50
N SER A 70 -5.55 -19.23 1.12
CA SER A 70 -4.51 -18.19 1.03
C SER A 70 -3.94 -18.03 -0.38
N ASN A 71 -4.13 -19.02 -1.26
CA ASN A 71 -3.71 -18.93 -2.66
C ASN A 71 -4.52 -17.90 -3.47
N LEU A 72 -5.56 -17.30 -2.86
CA LEU A 72 -6.40 -16.25 -3.45
C LEU A 72 -6.17 -14.88 -2.79
N LEU A 73 -5.05 -14.67 -2.06
CA LEU A 73 -4.78 -13.43 -1.33
C LEU A 73 -4.94 -12.19 -2.21
N ARG A 74 -4.34 -12.16 -3.40
CA ARG A 74 -4.55 -11.07 -4.38
C ARG A 74 -6.03 -10.81 -4.67
N GLU A 75 -6.78 -11.84 -5.06
CA GLU A 75 -8.21 -11.68 -5.41
C GLU A 75 -9.02 -11.19 -4.21
N MET A 76 -8.67 -11.66 -3.01
CA MET A 76 -9.30 -11.25 -1.77
C MET A 76 -9.01 -9.77 -1.47
N PHE A 77 -7.75 -9.35 -1.54
CA PHE A 77 -7.35 -7.96 -1.34
C PHE A 77 -7.93 -7.02 -2.43
N ASP A 78 -7.97 -7.46 -3.69
CA ASP A 78 -8.56 -6.71 -4.81
C ASP A 78 -10.08 -6.58 -4.68
N TYR A 79 -10.77 -7.65 -4.27
CA TYR A 79 -12.20 -7.61 -4.02
C TYR A 79 -12.54 -6.65 -2.88
N GLU A 80 -11.85 -6.76 -1.74
CA GLU A 80 -12.02 -5.85 -0.62
C GLU A 80 -11.71 -4.41 -1.01
N PHE A 81 -10.66 -4.19 -1.79
CA PHE A 81 -10.38 -2.89 -2.37
C PHE A 81 -11.52 -2.39 -3.25
N SER A 82 -12.09 -3.22 -4.13
CA SER A 82 -13.15 -2.80 -5.05
C SER A 82 -14.41 -2.31 -4.32
N ILE A 83 -14.72 -2.89 -3.16
CA ILE A 83 -15.89 -2.53 -2.35
C ILE A 83 -15.59 -1.46 -1.28
N ASN A 84 -14.35 -1.41 -0.77
CA ASN A 84 -13.88 -0.41 0.20
C ASN A 84 -13.19 0.79 -0.47
N ARG A 85 -13.19 0.89 -1.80
CA ARG A 85 -12.73 2.09 -2.55
C ARG A 85 -13.41 3.38 -2.08
N GLN A 86 -14.57 3.25 -1.43
CA GLN A 86 -15.36 4.30 -0.81
C GLN A 86 -14.99 4.59 0.66
N VAL A 87 -13.82 4.16 1.13
CA VAL A 87 -13.23 4.61 2.40
C VAL A 87 -12.09 5.60 2.11
N PRO A 88 -12.39 6.86 1.72
CA PRO A 88 -11.37 7.88 1.45
C PRO A 88 -10.36 8.04 2.58
N GLU A 89 -10.79 7.82 3.83
CA GLU A 89 -10.01 8.05 5.03
C GLU A 89 -8.86 7.04 5.18
N ALA A 90 -8.99 5.85 4.59
CA ALA A 90 -7.94 4.84 4.59
C ALA A 90 -6.96 4.99 3.42
N ARG A 91 -7.22 5.90 2.48
CA ARG A 91 -6.32 6.19 1.36
C ARG A 91 -5.14 7.03 1.85
N ILE A 92 -3.94 6.63 1.45
CA ILE A 92 -2.73 7.39 1.78
C ILE A 92 -2.55 8.51 0.74
N ASP A 93 -2.59 9.75 1.22
CA ASP A 93 -2.54 10.92 0.35
C ASP A 93 -1.10 11.32 -0.03
N THR A 94 -0.66 10.94 -1.23
CA THR A 94 0.61 11.39 -1.80
C THR A 94 0.58 12.80 -2.40
N SER A 95 -0.59 13.44 -2.52
CA SER A 95 -0.72 14.74 -3.20
C SER A 95 -0.05 15.88 -2.45
N ILE A 96 0.17 15.70 -1.14
CA ILE A 96 0.84 16.65 -0.27
C ILE A 96 2.36 16.45 -0.20
N PHE A 97 2.88 15.32 -0.69
CA PHE A 97 4.31 15.01 -0.63
C PHE A 97 5.12 15.91 -1.57
N LYS A 98 6.22 16.49 -1.07
CA LYS A 98 7.05 17.47 -1.81
C LYS A 98 8.45 16.95 -2.17
N GLY A 99 8.75 15.69 -1.85
CA GLY A 99 10.05 15.08 -2.06
C GLY A 99 10.17 14.34 -3.39
N ASN A 100 11.20 13.50 -3.50
CA ASN A 100 11.37 12.58 -4.62
C ASN A 100 10.72 11.23 -4.30
N LEU A 101 9.88 10.72 -5.19
CA LEU A 101 9.16 9.46 -5.03
C LEU A 101 9.62 8.46 -6.10
N LEU A 102 10.17 7.33 -5.65
CA LEU A 102 10.55 6.20 -6.49
C LEU A 102 9.74 4.97 -6.04
N LEU A 103 9.03 4.36 -6.98
CA LEU A 103 8.21 3.18 -6.74
C LEU A 103 8.64 2.02 -7.64
N PHE A 104 8.66 0.83 -7.08
CA PHE A 104 8.84 -0.42 -7.79
C PHE A 104 7.63 -1.32 -7.50
N ALA A 105 7.03 -1.89 -8.53
CA ALA A 105 5.91 -2.81 -8.41
C ALA A 105 6.01 -3.98 -9.39
N GLY A 106 5.45 -5.13 -9.02
CA GLY A 106 5.35 -6.31 -9.87
C GLY A 106 3.92 -6.52 -10.37
N LYS A 107 3.72 -6.93 -11.62
CA LYS A 107 2.37 -7.27 -12.13
C LYS A 107 1.89 -8.64 -11.66
N GLU A 108 2.81 -9.53 -11.34
CA GLU A 108 2.56 -10.87 -10.81
C GLU A 108 2.51 -10.91 -9.28
N ASP A 109 2.45 -9.76 -8.61
CA ASP A 109 2.22 -9.69 -7.18
C ASP A 109 0.93 -10.45 -6.79
N THR A 110 1.10 -11.50 -5.99
CA THR A 110 0.05 -12.42 -5.53
C THR A 110 -0.50 -12.04 -4.15
N PHE A 111 0.06 -11.02 -3.49
CA PHE A 111 -0.43 -10.49 -2.22
C PHE A 111 -1.46 -9.40 -2.44
N TRP A 112 -1.14 -8.41 -3.28
CA TRP A 112 -2.06 -7.36 -3.70
C TRP A 112 -1.66 -6.79 -5.07
N THR A 113 -2.52 -5.99 -5.70
CA THR A 113 -2.22 -5.33 -6.98
C THR A 113 -1.23 -4.18 -6.87
N SER A 114 0.04 -4.46 -6.52
CA SER A 114 1.04 -3.41 -6.26
C SER A 114 1.30 -2.52 -7.47
N ALA A 115 1.18 -3.05 -8.70
CA ALA A 115 1.27 -2.24 -9.92
C ALA A 115 0.14 -1.19 -9.99
N GLN A 116 -1.11 -1.57 -9.70
CA GLN A 116 -2.24 -0.64 -9.68
C GLN A 116 -2.10 0.37 -8.54
N MET A 117 -1.71 -0.09 -7.36
CA MET A 117 -1.47 0.77 -6.19
C MET A 117 -0.34 1.78 -6.46
N GLY A 118 0.75 1.33 -7.10
CA GLY A 118 1.86 2.18 -7.52
C GLY A 118 1.41 3.28 -8.48
N THR A 119 0.58 2.95 -9.47
CA THR A 119 -0.02 3.95 -10.38
C THR A 119 -0.88 4.96 -9.62
N LEU A 120 -1.76 4.50 -8.72
CA LEU A 120 -2.60 5.40 -7.92
C LEU A 120 -1.80 6.38 -7.05
N LEU A 121 -0.69 5.91 -6.48
CA LEU A 121 0.22 6.74 -5.68
C LEU A 121 0.97 7.75 -6.55
N ALA A 122 1.48 7.31 -7.71
CA ALA A 122 2.22 8.13 -8.65
C ALA A 122 1.34 9.23 -9.26
N ASP A 123 0.15 8.89 -9.74
CA ASP A 123 -0.81 9.83 -10.32
C ASP A 123 -1.27 10.88 -9.31
N ASN A 124 -1.42 10.48 -8.04
CA ASN A 124 -1.83 11.39 -6.98
C ASN A 124 -0.69 12.27 -6.45
N ALA A 125 0.58 11.96 -6.72
CA ALA A 125 1.76 12.67 -6.22
C ALA A 125 2.05 14.01 -6.94
N ILE A 126 1.02 14.84 -7.13
CA ILE A 126 1.04 16.06 -7.94
C ILE A 126 1.98 17.18 -7.44
N ARG A 127 2.41 17.14 -6.17
CA ARG A 127 3.35 18.11 -5.59
C ARG A 127 4.77 17.56 -5.42
N ALA A 128 4.99 16.29 -5.76
CA ALA A 128 6.29 15.68 -5.63
C ALA A 128 7.28 16.36 -6.59
N LYS A 129 8.53 16.48 -6.15
CA LYS A 129 9.61 17.05 -6.96
C LYS A 129 9.94 16.16 -8.16
N SER A 130 9.88 14.86 -7.95
CA SER A 130 10.02 13.85 -9.00
C SER A 130 9.22 12.61 -8.63
N VAL A 131 8.64 11.96 -9.64
CA VAL A 131 7.93 10.68 -9.49
C VAL A 131 8.47 9.73 -10.55
N ALA A 132 8.93 8.55 -10.13
CA ALA A 132 9.31 7.47 -11.00
C ALA A 132 8.64 6.18 -10.53
N LEU A 133 7.87 5.56 -11.41
CA LEU A 133 7.24 4.25 -11.18
C LEU A 133 7.83 3.25 -12.17
N HIS A 134 8.44 2.20 -11.64
CA HIS A 134 8.91 1.06 -12.41
C HIS A 134 8.01 -0.14 -12.14
N VAL A 135 7.28 -0.56 -13.17
CA VAL A 135 6.45 -1.77 -13.13
C VAL A 135 7.16 -2.87 -13.90
N PHE A 136 7.30 -4.04 -13.28
CA PHE A 136 7.94 -5.21 -13.88
C PHE A 136 6.86 -6.23 -14.21
N GLU A 137 6.90 -6.76 -15.43
CA GLU A 137 5.91 -7.72 -15.92
C GLU A 137 5.99 -9.03 -15.13
N ASP A 138 7.18 -9.65 -15.08
CA ASP A 138 7.40 -11.00 -14.54
C ASP A 138 7.96 -10.97 -13.11
N ALA A 139 7.35 -10.17 -12.23
CA ALA A 139 7.80 -9.99 -10.84
C ALA A 139 6.65 -10.13 -9.82
N GLY A 140 6.89 -10.96 -8.81
CA GLY A 140 6.02 -11.11 -7.64
C GLY A 140 6.19 -10.02 -6.57
N HIS A 141 5.59 -10.24 -5.39
CA HIS A 141 5.52 -9.24 -4.30
C HIS A 141 6.89 -8.73 -3.83
N LEU A 142 7.90 -9.59 -3.81
CA LEU A 142 9.27 -9.22 -3.43
C LEU A 142 10.24 -9.31 -4.61
N PHE A 143 9.74 -9.21 -5.84
CA PHE A 143 10.53 -9.35 -7.07
C PHE A 143 11.22 -10.72 -7.19
N SER A 144 10.74 -11.68 -6.39
CA SER A 144 11.00 -13.10 -6.52
C SER A 144 9.79 -13.76 -7.16
N ASN A 145 10.07 -14.72 -8.03
CA ASN A 145 9.07 -15.65 -8.53
C ASN A 145 9.14 -16.83 -7.57
N GLU A 146 8.18 -16.92 -6.64
CA GLU A 146 8.04 -18.13 -5.79
C GLU A 146 7.71 -19.35 -6.65
#